data_AF-A0A939EUU7-F1
#
_entry.id   AF-A0A939EUU7-F1
#
_cell.length_a   1.000
_cell.length_b   1.000
_cell.length_c   1.000
_cell.angle_alpha   90.00
_cell.angle_beta   90.00
_cell.angle_gamma   90.00
#
_symmetry.space_group_name_H-M   'P 1'
#
loop_
_entity.id
_entity.type
_entity.pdbx_description
1 polymer ?
#
loop_
_entity_poly.entity_id
_entity_poly.type
_entity_poly.pdbx_seq_one_letter_code
_entity_poly.pdbx_strand_id
1 'polypeptide(L)'
;MNQSTFLPRLAAYCMGLPVLFVLYLFTRGHVSMQVMFPLFVVGLFVAIGGQARIRRSYPQDFSKREEWLALGVFSVVVVIGALLVVK
;
A
#
# COMPACT_ATOMS: atom_id res chain seq x y z
N MET A 1 2.66 28.56 -2.79
CA MET A 1 3.48 27.34 -2.54
C MET A 1 2.90 26.23 -3.41
N ASN A 2 3.64 25.76 -4.43
CA ASN A 2 3.25 24.55 -5.18
C ASN A 2 3.34 23.36 -4.23
N GLN A 3 2.22 22.98 -3.62
CA GLN A 3 2.17 21.78 -2.79
C GLN A 3 2.43 20.58 -3.71
N SER A 4 3.57 19.92 -3.50
CA SER A 4 3.94 18.71 -4.24
C SER A 4 2.85 17.66 -4.10
N THR A 5 2.28 17.19 -5.23
CA THR A 5 1.22 16.17 -5.19
C THR A 5 1.79 14.75 -5.11
N PHE A 6 3.11 14.60 -5.22
CA PHE A 6 3.83 13.33 -5.12
C PHE A 6 3.62 12.62 -3.77
N LEU A 7 3.82 13.32 -2.64
CA LEU A 7 3.74 12.70 -1.31
C LEU A 7 2.34 12.12 -1.01
N PRO A 8 1.23 12.87 -1.23
CA PRO A 8 -0.11 12.30 -1.12
C PRO A 8 -0.34 11.10 -2.04
N ARG A 9 0.11 11.17 -3.30
CA ARG A 9 -0.02 10.06 -4.26
C ARG A 9 0.72 8.81 -3.78
N LEU A 10 1.96 8.97 -3.32
CA LEU A 10 2.75 7.88 -2.73
C LEU A 10 2.07 7.30 -1.50
N ALA A 11 1.56 8.15 -0.60
CA ALA A 11 0.84 7.72 0.59
C ALA A 11 -0.40 6.88 0.23
N ALA A 12 -1.13 7.23 -0.83
CA ALA A 12 -2.26 6.44 -1.31
C ALA A 12 -1.86 5.02 -1.73
N TYR A 13 -0.69 4.83 -2.35
CA TYR A 13 -0.16 3.50 -2.66
C TYR A 13 0.29 2.76 -1.39
N CYS A 14 0.96 3.45 -0.48
CA CYS A 14 1.40 2.88 0.80
C CYS A 14 0.25 2.38 1.68
N MET A 15 -0.97 2.87 1.48
CA MET A 15 -2.17 2.33 2.17
C MET A 15 -2.42 0.85 1.85
N GLY A 16 -1.87 0.30 0.76
CA GLY A 16 -1.94 -1.13 0.45
C GLY A 16 -0.95 -2.01 1.24
N LEU A 17 0.06 -1.43 1.89
CA LEU A 17 1.10 -2.18 2.61
C LEU A 17 0.55 -3.07 3.75
N PRO A 18 -0.43 -2.65 4.57
CA PRO A 18 -1.01 -3.52 5.59
C PRO A 18 -1.60 -4.81 5.00
N VAL A 19 -2.26 -4.73 3.84
CA VAL A 19 -2.82 -5.90 3.17
C VAL A 19 -1.71 -6.81 2.66
N LEU A 20 -0.68 -6.25 2.02
CA LEU A 20 0.49 -7.02 1.56
C LEU A 20 1.21 -7.71 2.73
N PHE A 21 1.33 -7.02 3.86
CA PHE A 21 1.93 -7.58 5.07
C PHE A 21 1.13 -8.76 5.62
N VAL A 22 -0.21 -8.65 5.68
CA VAL A 22 -1.05 -9.77 6.11
C VAL A 22 -0.94 -10.93 5.11
N LEU A 23 -1.01 -10.67 3.80
CA LEU A 23 -0.81 -11.71 2.79
C LEU A 23 0.56 -12.39 2.91
N TYR A 24 1.60 -11.64 3.23
CA TYR A 24 2.90 -12.22 3.56
C TYR A 24 2.81 -13.16 4.77
N LEU A 25 2.16 -12.76 5.86
CA LEU A 25 1.98 -13.64 7.03
C LEU A 25 1.22 -14.93 6.68
N PHE A 26 0.24 -14.87 5.76
CA PHE A 26 -0.42 -16.07 5.22
C PHE A 26 0.58 -17.06 4.62
N THR A 27 1.57 -16.58 3.87
CA THR A 27 2.59 -17.45 3.26
C THR A 27 3.53 -18.10 4.27
N ARG A 28 3.68 -17.53 5.48
CA ARG A 28 4.58 -18.06 6.51
C ARG A 28 3.96 -19.17 7.35
N GLY A 29 2.63 -19.31 7.37
CA GLY A 29 1.94 -20.39 8.09
C GLY A 29 2.10 -20.38 9.62
N HIS A 30 2.73 -19.37 10.20
CA HIS A 30 2.96 -19.27 11.66
C HIS A 30 1.77 -18.70 12.43
N VAL A 31 0.78 -18.13 11.75
CA VAL A 31 -0.38 -17.48 12.37
C VAL A 31 -1.65 -18.30 12.09
N SER A 32 -2.47 -18.51 13.11
CA SER A 32 -3.72 -19.27 12.95
C SER A 32 -4.71 -18.54 12.04
N MET A 33 -5.52 -19.30 11.30
CA MET A 33 -6.52 -18.74 10.39
C MET A 33 -7.55 -17.86 11.10
N GLN A 34 -7.88 -18.20 12.35
CA GLN A 34 -8.78 -17.42 13.21
C GLN A 34 -8.27 -16.01 13.50
N VAL A 35 -6.94 -15.81 13.50
CA VAL A 35 -6.31 -14.50 13.72
C VAL A 35 -6.04 -13.79 12.39
N MET A 36 -5.61 -14.55 11.38
CA MET A 36 -5.28 -13.98 10.08
C MET A 36 -6.48 -13.39 9.33
N PHE A 37 -7.65 -14.05 9.39
CA PHE A 37 -8.83 -13.55 8.69
C PHE A 37 -9.30 -12.19 9.21
N PRO A 38 -9.49 -11.98 10.54
CA PRO A 38 -9.76 -10.65 11.08
C PRO A 38 -8.70 -9.61 10.73
N LEU A 39 -7.40 -9.99 10.81
CA LEU A 39 -6.30 -9.09 10.44
C LEU A 39 -6.38 -8.66 8.98
N PHE A 40 -6.69 -9.58 8.07
CA PHE A 40 -6.87 -9.29 6.65
C PHE A 40 -8.04 -8.34 6.43
N VAL A 41 -9.18 -8.60 7.06
CA VAL A 41 -10.36 -7.75 6.96
C VAL A 41 -10.05 -6.33 7.45
N VAL A 42 -9.44 -6.18 8.63
CA VAL A 42 -9.05 -4.87 9.17
C VAL A 42 -8.06 -4.18 8.23
N GLY A 43 -7.02 -4.88 7.77
CA GLY A 43 -6.03 -4.35 6.83
C GLY A 43 -6.68 -3.86 5.53
N LEU A 44 -7.66 -4.60 5.01
CA LEU A 44 -8.40 -4.25 3.81
C LEU A 44 -9.23 -2.98 4.01
N PHE A 45 -9.97 -2.87 5.11
CA PHE A 45 -10.77 -1.67 5.41
C PHE A 45 -9.90 -0.45 5.63
N VAL A 46 -8.77 -0.59 6.33
CA VAL A 46 -7.79 0.50 6.50
C VAL A 46 -7.22 0.93 5.14
N ALA A 47 -6.85 -0.02 4.29
CA ALA A 47 -6.31 0.27 2.97
C ALA A 47 -7.32 1.01 2.09
N ILE A 48 -8.54 0.48 1.97
CA ILE A 48 -9.61 1.08 1.16
C ILE A 48 -9.98 2.45 1.71
N GLY A 49 -10.20 2.58 3.02
CA GLY A 49 -10.61 3.83 3.66
C GLY A 49 -9.53 4.91 3.54
N GLY A 50 -8.27 4.55 3.83
CA GLY A 50 -7.13 5.45 3.70
C GLY A 50 -6.90 5.90 2.26
N GLN A 51 -6.93 4.96 1.32
CA GLN A 51 -6.77 5.25 -0.10
C GLN A 51 -7.92 6.13 -0.62
N ALA A 52 -9.18 5.83 -0.26
CA ALA A 52 -10.33 6.63 -0.64
C ALA A 52 -10.25 8.05 -0.08
N ARG A 53 -9.83 8.21 1.19
CA ARG A 53 -9.66 9.52 1.83
C ARG A 53 -8.64 10.37 1.08
N ILE A 54 -7.49 9.81 0.71
CA ILE A 54 -6.46 10.55 -0.02
C ILE A 54 -6.90 10.84 -1.46
N ARG A 55 -7.48 9.85 -2.14
CA ARG A 55 -7.91 9.98 -3.55
C ARG A 55 -9.07 10.96 -3.75
N ARG A 56 -9.84 11.30 -2.70
CA ARG A 56 -10.83 12.40 -2.75
C ARG A 56 -10.18 13.76 -3.00
N SER A 57 -9.03 14.03 -2.38
CA SER A 57 -8.32 15.30 -2.54
C SER A 57 -7.26 15.26 -3.63
N TYR A 58 -6.72 14.06 -3.91
CA TYR A 58 -5.69 13.83 -4.93
C TYR A 58 -6.11 12.67 -5.84
N PRO A 59 -7.00 12.92 -6.82
CA PRO A 59 -7.46 11.89 -7.75
C PRO A 59 -6.29 11.22 -8.48
N GLN A 60 -6.46 9.92 -8.75
CA GLN A 60 -5.53 9.14 -9.55
C GLN A 60 -5.45 9.73 -10.95
N ASP A 61 -4.24 10.10 -11.40
CA ASP A 61 -4.07 10.77 -12.68
C ASP A 61 -2.69 10.49 -13.27
N PHE A 62 -2.63 9.54 -14.20
CA PHE A 62 -1.40 9.12 -14.88
C PHE A 62 -0.97 10.07 -16.01
N SER A 63 -1.72 11.14 -16.30
CA SER A 63 -1.19 12.21 -17.13
C SER A 63 -0.08 12.99 -16.40
N LYS A 64 -0.06 12.92 -15.06
CA LYS A 64 0.94 13.58 -14.22
C LYS A 64 2.14 12.68 -13.99
N ARG A 65 3.33 13.22 -14.25
CA ARG A 65 4.61 12.56 -13.96
C ARG A 65 4.74 12.15 -12.50
N GLU A 66 4.17 12.93 -11.59
CA GLU A 66 4.20 12.66 -10.14
C GLU A 66 3.49 11.35 -9.77
N GLU A 67 2.43 10.96 -10.49
CA GLU A 67 1.75 9.68 -10.27
C GLU A 67 2.65 8.50 -10.66
N TRP A 68 3.33 8.60 -11.80
CA TRP A 68 4.31 7.60 -12.24
C TRP A 68 5.48 7.48 -11.28
N LEU A 69 5.98 8.61 -10.77
CA LEU A 69 7.05 8.60 -9.77
C LEU A 69 6.58 7.95 -8.47
N ALA A 70 5.38 8.28 -7.99
CA ALA A 70 4.82 7.67 -6.77
C ALA A 70 4.64 6.16 -6.92
N LEU A 71 4.06 5.71 -8.05
CA LEU A 71 3.92 4.30 -8.37
C LEU A 71 5.29 3.60 -8.48
N GLY A 72 6.26 4.24 -9.14
CA GLY A 72 7.60 3.72 -9.30
C GLY A 72 8.31 3.51 -7.96
N VAL A 73 8.29 4.53 -7.09
CA VAL A 73 8.88 4.44 -5.74
C VAL A 73 8.19 3.36 -4.92
N PHE A 74 6.85 3.31 -4.92
CA PHE A 74 6.11 2.26 -4.23
C PHE A 74 6.49 0.86 -4.73
N SER A 75 6.58 0.67 -6.06
CA SER A 75 6.93 -0.62 -6.66
C SER A 75 8.34 -1.07 -6.25
N VAL A 76 9.31 -0.15 -6.25
CA VAL A 76 10.68 -0.43 -5.78
C VAL A 76 10.68 -0.86 -4.31
N VAL A 77 9.92 -0.15 -3.45
CA VAL A 77 9.80 -0.52 -2.03
C VAL A 77 9.21 -1.91 -1.85
N VAL A 78 8.15 -2.26 -2.59
CA VAL A 78 7.52 -3.59 -2.52
C VAL A 78 8.48 -4.68 -3.00
N VAL A 79 9.18 -4.47 -4.12
CA VAL A 79 10.15 -5.44 -4.66
C VAL A 79 11.31 -5.65 -3.69
N ILE A 80 11.90 -4.57 -3.16
CA ILE A 80 12.98 -4.68 -2.18
C ILE A 80 12.48 -5.39 -0.92
N GLY A 81 11.32 -5.01 -0.41
CA GLY A 81 10.70 -5.65 0.76
C GLY A 81 10.49 -7.15 0.54
N ALA A 82 9.95 -7.54 -0.62
CA ALA A 82 9.77 -8.95 -0.97
C ALA A 82 11.11 -9.70 -1.03
N LEU A 83 12.14 -9.15 -1.68
CA LEU A 83 13.47 -9.77 -1.77
C LEU A 83 14.15 -9.96 -0.41
N LEU A 84 13.96 -9.01 0.51
CA LEU A 84 14.49 -9.11 1.88
C LEU A 84 13.82 -10.21 2.70
N VAL A 85 12.58 -10.53 2.36
CA VAL A 85 11.70 -11.41 3.12
C VAL A 85 11.65 -12.84 2.57
N VAL A 86 12.05 -13.02 1.31
CA VAL A 86 12.17 -14.34 0.64
C VAL A 86 13.44 -15.11 1.05
N LYS A 87 14.37 -14.49 1.79
CA LYS A 87 15.53 -15.19 2.38
C LYS A 87 15.10 -16.16 3.49
#